data_AF-A0A9W7FVR5-F1
#
_entry.id   AF-A0A9W7FVR5-F1
#
_cell.length_a   1.000
_cell.length_b   1.000
_cell.length_c   1.000
_cell.angle_alpha   90.00
_cell.angle_beta   90.00
_cell.angle_gamma   90.00
#
_symmetry.space_group_name_H-M   'P 1'
#
loop_
_entity.id
_entity.type
_entity.pdbx_description
1 polymer ?
#
loop_
_entity_poly.entity_id
_entity_poly.type
_entity_poly.pdbx_seq_one_letter_code
_entity_poly.pdbx_strand_id
1 'polypeptide(L)'
;MEGKRPAASSSALSEKKLRRLEKNRESARECRRRKKEAAQNLQRQINRYESENLQLRLQLKIGTEAERQDELDQQKVADGLEEMLRSGASEGEIWASIEDFKEKYADYGKDRRSAIKFHLDKICHLLKPTTTTTVAMKAIHSQMPTDSTTTTTITTETTEDDSSNLLPPNNKAKTKSLFSLLGAYLEVDSTQNQQLSDSRNIAKELDETYVSSIRLVTELQKRLEKDGADLDQQFMEVAHILNPSQLAKFVIWCTNNTAAMHMLNALWTKTMADDGEKGESTTTSMSKEE
;
A
#
# COMPACT_ATOMS: atom_id res chain seq x y z
N MET A 1 -55.57 28.95 -60.58
CA MET A 1 -54.95 27.61 -60.68
C MET A 1 -53.60 27.66 -60.00
N GLU A 2 -53.44 26.84 -58.97
CA GLU A 2 -52.25 26.72 -58.14
C GLU A 2 -51.09 26.05 -58.89
N GLY A 3 -49.91 26.70 -58.83
CA GLY A 3 -48.64 26.11 -59.23
C GLY A 3 -48.05 25.29 -58.10
N LYS A 4 -47.98 23.97 -58.29
CA LYS A 4 -47.40 22.99 -57.36
C LYS A 4 -45.86 23.13 -57.34
N ARG A 5 -45.29 23.37 -56.15
CA ARG A 5 -43.84 23.51 -55.89
C ARG A 5 -43.07 22.21 -56.15
N PRO A 6 -41.79 22.28 -56.56
CA PRO A 6 -40.98 21.09 -56.85
C PRO A 6 -40.36 20.48 -55.58
N ALA A 7 -40.40 19.14 -55.50
CA ALA A 7 -39.96 18.31 -54.37
C ALA A 7 -38.43 18.19 -54.19
N ALA A 8 -37.62 18.85 -55.01
CA ALA A 8 -36.15 18.72 -54.99
C ALA A 8 -35.47 19.40 -53.77
N SER A 9 -36.15 20.33 -53.09
CA SER A 9 -35.56 21.07 -51.96
C SER A 9 -35.44 20.26 -50.67
N SER A 10 -36.28 19.23 -50.46
CA SER A 10 -36.32 18.49 -49.17
C SER A 10 -35.15 17.51 -49.02
N SER A 11 -34.72 16.88 -50.12
CA SER A 11 -33.60 15.94 -50.16
C SER A 11 -32.25 16.65 -49.88
N ALA A 12 -32.01 17.77 -50.53
CA ALA A 12 -30.80 18.58 -50.32
C ALA A 12 -30.75 19.21 -48.91
N LEU A 13 -31.92 19.53 -48.32
CA LEU A 13 -32.02 19.96 -46.91
C LEU A 13 -31.75 18.81 -45.94
N SER A 14 -32.18 17.59 -46.27
CA SER A 14 -31.91 16.37 -45.50
C SER A 14 -30.42 16.03 -45.47
N GLU A 15 -29.74 16.12 -46.62
CA GLU A 15 -28.31 15.84 -46.72
C GLU A 15 -27.47 16.88 -45.94
N LYS A 16 -27.82 18.17 -46.03
CA LYS A 16 -27.21 19.22 -45.22
C LYS A 16 -27.41 18.99 -43.71
N LYS A 17 -28.56 18.46 -43.31
CA LYS A 17 -28.84 18.10 -41.91
C LYS A 17 -27.98 16.93 -41.44
N LEU A 18 -27.83 15.89 -42.27
CA LEU A 18 -26.94 14.76 -41.99
C LEU A 18 -25.48 15.21 -41.81
N ARG A 19 -24.95 16.03 -42.72
CA ARG A 19 -23.57 16.55 -42.64
C ARG A 19 -23.32 17.37 -41.36
N ARG A 20 -24.32 18.14 -40.92
CA ARG A 20 -24.24 18.90 -39.65
C ARG A 20 -24.21 17.99 -38.43
N LEU A 21 -25.01 16.92 -38.43
CA LEU A 21 -25.03 15.93 -37.35
C LEU A 21 -23.72 15.15 -37.27
N GLU A 22 -23.15 14.74 -38.41
CA GLU A 22 -21.84 14.06 -38.45
C GLU A 22 -20.73 14.97 -37.90
N LYS A 23 -20.68 16.23 -38.34
CA LYS A 23 -19.70 17.21 -37.84
C LYS A 23 -19.86 17.50 -36.34
N ASN A 24 -21.10 17.53 -35.83
CA ASN A 24 -21.37 17.68 -34.40
C ASN A 24 -20.92 16.44 -33.62
N ARG A 25 -21.14 15.24 -34.16
CA ARG A 25 -20.69 13.96 -33.59
C ARG A 25 -19.18 13.90 -33.47
N GLU A 26 -18.46 14.28 -34.52
CA GLU A 26 -17.00 14.38 -34.52
C GLU A 26 -16.50 15.41 -33.50
N SER A 27 -17.11 16.60 -33.46
CA SER A 27 -16.75 17.66 -32.51
C SER A 27 -16.97 17.23 -31.05
N ALA A 28 -18.04 16.48 -30.78
CA ALA A 28 -18.34 15.93 -29.46
C ALA A 28 -17.33 14.84 -29.04
N ARG A 29 -16.90 13.99 -29.99
CA ARG A 29 -15.84 12.99 -29.75
C ARG A 29 -14.51 13.66 -29.44
N GLU A 30 -14.14 14.66 -30.22
CA GLU A 30 -12.91 15.43 -30.06
C GLU A 30 -12.89 16.20 -28.71
N CYS A 31 -14.02 16.77 -28.31
CA CYS A 31 -14.18 17.39 -26.99
C CYS A 31 -13.99 16.38 -25.85
N ARG A 32 -14.62 15.19 -25.95
CA ARG A 32 -14.44 14.11 -24.98
C ARG A 32 -12.98 13.63 -24.92
N ARG A 33 -12.31 13.51 -26.07
CA ARG A 33 -10.89 13.14 -26.18
C ARG A 33 -10.00 14.15 -25.44
N ARG A 34 -10.14 15.44 -25.73
CA ARG A 34 -9.38 16.51 -25.07
C ARG A 34 -9.62 16.56 -23.57
N LYS A 35 -10.87 16.38 -23.12
CA LYS A 35 -11.21 16.31 -21.69
C LYS A 35 -10.51 15.12 -21.01
N LYS A 36 -10.47 13.97 -21.67
CA LYS A 36 -9.75 12.77 -21.18
C LYS A 36 -8.25 13.00 -21.11
N GLU A 37 -7.65 13.61 -22.14
CA GLU A 37 -6.22 13.93 -22.17
C GLU A 37 -5.82 14.94 -21.09
N ALA A 38 -6.64 15.98 -20.89
CA ALA A 38 -6.43 16.95 -19.82
C ALA A 38 -6.49 16.29 -18.43
N ALA A 39 -7.49 15.42 -18.19
CA ALA A 39 -7.59 14.67 -16.94
C ALA A 39 -6.38 13.73 -16.72
N GLN A 40 -5.92 13.04 -17.76
CA GLN A 40 -4.73 12.19 -17.69
C GLN A 40 -3.45 12.98 -17.44
N ASN A 41 -3.32 14.18 -18.01
CA ASN A 41 -2.18 15.05 -17.77
C ASN A 41 -2.18 15.59 -16.33
N LEU A 42 -3.36 15.97 -15.83
CA LEU A 42 -3.53 16.41 -14.44
C LEU A 42 -3.21 15.28 -13.47
N GLN A 43 -3.65 14.04 -13.75
CA GLN A 43 -3.29 12.87 -12.95
C GLN A 43 -1.78 12.62 -12.95
N ARG A 44 -1.10 12.76 -14.10
CA ARG A 44 0.36 12.64 -14.18
C ARG A 44 1.07 13.70 -13.33
N GLN A 45 0.57 14.94 -13.34
CA GLN A 45 1.11 16.01 -12.51
C GLN A 45 0.87 15.76 -11.02
N ILE A 46 -0.33 15.32 -10.63
CA ILE A 46 -0.65 14.92 -9.25
C ILE A 46 0.33 13.83 -8.79
N ASN A 47 0.47 12.75 -9.55
CA ASN A 47 1.37 11.66 -9.19
C ASN A 47 2.83 12.12 -9.07
N ARG A 48 3.27 13.03 -9.95
CA ARG A 48 4.62 13.62 -9.90
C ARG A 48 4.80 14.45 -8.62
N TYR A 49 3.88 15.36 -8.33
CA TYR A 49 3.95 16.19 -7.12
C TYR A 49 3.82 15.37 -5.84
N GLU A 50 3.00 14.33 -5.83
CA GLU A 50 2.91 13.39 -4.70
C GLU A 50 4.23 12.65 -4.49
N SER A 51 4.90 12.21 -5.57
CA SER A 51 6.22 11.59 -5.51
C SER A 51 7.30 12.55 -5.02
N GLU A 52 7.34 13.79 -5.54
CA GLU A 52 8.29 14.81 -5.11
C GLU A 52 8.05 15.25 -3.66
N ASN A 53 6.78 15.40 -3.24
CA ASN A 53 6.43 15.74 -1.86
C ASN A 53 6.82 14.60 -0.89
N LEU A 54 6.61 13.35 -1.30
CA LEU A 54 7.07 12.18 -0.55
C LEU A 54 8.60 12.18 -0.43
N GLN A 55 9.32 12.40 -1.53
CA GLN A 55 10.78 12.46 -1.54
C GLN A 55 11.31 13.59 -0.65
N LEU A 56 10.70 14.77 -0.66
CA LEU A 56 11.06 15.88 0.22
C LEU A 56 10.80 15.55 1.70
N ARG A 57 9.65 14.94 2.02
CA ARG A 57 9.35 14.48 3.39
C ARG A 57 10.33 13.41 3.87
N LEU A 58 10.73 12.51 2.99
CA LEU A 58 11.74 11.50 3.26
C LEU A 58 13.12 12.14 3.43
N GLN A 59 13.52 13.06 2.57
CA GLN A 59 14.80 13.75 2.64
C GLN A 59 14.93 14.66 3.88
N LEU A 60 13.82 15.23 4.35
CA LEU A 60 13.77 15.95 5.63
C LEU A 60 13.83 15.01 6.85
N LYS A 61 13.56 13.71 6.68
CA LYS A 61 13.53 12.70 7.75
C LYS A 61 14.62 11.62 7.64
N ILE A 62 15.47 11.67 6.62
CA ILE A 62 16.49 10.65 6.33
C ILE A 62 17.81 11.38 6.17
N GLY A 63 18.74 11.08 7.06
CA GLY A 63 20.12 11.56 6.99
C GLY A 63 20.68 11.85 8.37
N THR A 64 22.01 11.90 8.44
CA THR A 64 22.75 12.19 9.68
C THR A 64 22.32 13.50 10.34
N GLU A 65 21.81 14.46 9.56
CA GLU A 65 21.32 15.74 10.08
C GLU A 65 19.94 15.62 10.76
N ALA A 66 19.05 14.76 10.24
CA ALA A 66 17.76 14.49 10.88
C ALA A 66 17.97 13.68 12.17
N GLU A 67 18.86 12.68 12.13
CA GLU A 67 19.27 11.90 13.31
C GLU A 67 19.90 12.80 14.37
N ARG A 68 20.82 13.69 13.98
CA ARG A 68 21.44 14.68 14.89
C ARG A 68 20.40 15.63 15.48
N GLN A 69 19.40 16.04 14.71
CA GLN A 69 18.33 16.90 15.20
C GLN A 69 17.43 16.17 16.19
N ASP A 70 17.10 14.91 15.93
CA ASP A 70 16.35 14.05 16.85
C ASP A 70 17.12 13.83 18.16
N GLU A 71 18.44 13.61 18.09
CA GLU A 71 19.31 13.51 19.27
C GLU A 71 19.31 14.82 20.08
N LEU A 72 19.42 15.97 19.41
CA LEU A 72 19.36 17.27 20.08
C LEU A 72 18.00 17.53 20.75
N ASP A 73 16.91 17.15 20.07
CA ASP A 73 15.57 17.36 20.63
C ASP A 73 15.31 16.37 21.77
N GLN A 74 15.82 15.14 21.69
CA GLN A 74 15.82 14.18 22.78
C GLN A 74 16.57 14.72 24.00
N GLN A 75 17.75 15.33 23.79
CA GLN A 75 18.53 15.96 24.86
C GLN A 75 17.77 17.12 25.51
N LYS A 76 17.13 18.00 24.72
CA LYS A 76 16.33 19.11 25.28
C LYS A 76 15.19 18.63 26.18
N VAL A 77 14.54 17.52 25.82
CA VAL A 77 13.48 16.95 26.66
C VAL A 77 14.07 16.36 27.95
N ALA A 78 15.25 15.73 27.89
CA ALA A 78 15.96 15.26 29.08
C ALA A 78 16.36 16.43 30.01
N ASP A 79 16.87 17.53 29.45
CA ASP A 79 17.22 18.74 30.22
C ASP A 79 15.96 19.36 30.88
N GLY A 80 14.82 19.34 30.17
CA GLY A 80 13.53 19.77 30.73
C GLY A 80 13.05 18.88 31.88
N LEU A 81 13.21 17.56 31.76
CA LEU A 81 12.96 16.60 32.85
C LEU A 81 13.86 16.85 34.06
N GLU A 82 15.14 17.19 33.84
CA GLU A 82 16.05 17.53 34.93
C GLU A 82 15.61 18.80 35.66
N GLU A 83 15.16 19.82 34.93
CA GLU A 83 14.66 21.04 35.54
C GLU A 83 13.37 20.80 36.33
N MET A 84 12.45 19.97 35.83
CA MET A 84 11.24 19.58 36.57
C MET A 84 11.57 18.84 37.88
N LEU A 85 12.59 17.97 37.88
CA LEU A 85 13.08 17.33 39.09
C LEU A 85 13.69 18.33 40.07
N ARG A 86 14.42 19.33 39.57
CA ARG A 86 15.06 20.37 40.39
C ARG A 86 14.04 21.33 41.00
N SER A 87 13.01 21.70 40.25
CA SER A 87 11.94 22.59 40.69
C SER A 87 10.93 21.92 41.64
N GLY A 88 11.01 20.60 41.80
CA GLY A 88 10.07 19.82 42.62
C GLY A 88 8.68 19.73 42.00
N ALA A 89 8.60 19.53 40.67
CA ALA A 89 7.35 19.28 39.97
C ALA A 89 6.61 18.07 40.55
N SER A 90 5.29 18.03 40.38
CA SER A 90 4.50 16.90 40.88
C SER A 90 4.80 15.61 40.11
N GLU A 91 4.63 14.46 40.76
CA GLU A 91 4.81 13.14 40.12
C GLU A 91 3.94 12.97 38.86
N GLY A 92 2.75 13.59 38.84
CA GLY A 92 1.87 13.57 37.67
C GLY A 92 2.38 14.40 36.49
N GLU A 93 3.00 15.55 36.74
CA GLU A 93 3.63 16.38 35.69
C GLU A 93 4.88 15.69 35.13
N ILE A 94 5.69 15.11 36.01
CA ILE A 94 6.86 14.32 35.61
C ILE A 94 6.43 13.13 34.76
N TRP A 95 5.38 12.42 35.17
CA TRP A 95 4.82 11.30 34.40
C TRP A 95 4.35 11.73 33.01
N ALA A 96 3.62 12.84 32.92
CA ALA A 96 3.15 13.35 31.62
C ALA A 96 4.32 13.64 30.67
N SER A 97 5.42 14.22 31.19
CA SER A 97 6.61 14.45 30.38
C SER A 97 7.34 13.17 29.97
N ILE A 98 7.37 12.15 30.84
CA ILE A 98 7.94 10.84 30.51
C ILE A 98 7.11 10.16 29.41
N GLU A 99 5.80 10.23 29.51
CA GLU A 99 4.89 9.66 28.51
C GLU A 99 5.07 10.35 27.15
N ASP A 100 5.18 11.68 27.13
CA ASP A 100 5.49 12.43 25.91
C ASP A 100 6.87 12.06 25.32
N PHE A 101 7.87 11.86 26.17
CA PHE A 101 9.19 11.39 25.75
C PHE A 101 9.11 9.99 25.14
N LYS A 102 8.41 9.07 25.82
CA LYS A 102 8.19 7.69 25.36
C LYS A 102 7.50 7.67 23.99
N GLU A 103 6.40 8.42 23.83
CA GLU A 103 5.63 8.41 22.59
C GLU A 103 6.41 8.93 21.37
N LYS A 104 7.35 9.85 21.59
CA LYS A 104 8.19 10.45 20.53
C LYS A 104 9.46 9.67 20.23
N TYR A 105 10.16 9.22 21.26
CA TYR A 105 11.55 8.73 21.14
C TYR A 105 11.72 7.24 21.43
N ALA A 106 10.76 6.58 22.10
CA ALA A 106 10.85 5.13 22.29
C ALA A 106 10.63 4.40 20.95
N ASP A 107 11.27 3.26 20.80
CA ASP A 107 11.13 2.38 19.64
C ASP A 107 9.72 1.83 19.46
N TYR A 108 9.02 1.62 20.57
CA TYR A 108 7.60 1.27 20.62
C TYR A 108 6.67 2.49 20.71
N GLY A 109 7.16 3.73 20.68
CA GLY A 109 6.34 4.94 20.74
C GLY A 109 5.43 5.14 19.52
N LYS A 110 4.32 5.87 19.67
CA LYS A 110 3.35 6.14 18.60
C LYS A 110 3.96 6.77 17.38
N ASP A 111 4.92 7.68 17.52
CA ASP A 111 5.52 8.36 16.37
C ASP A 111 6.31 7.37 15.52
N ARG A 112 7.11 6.49 16.15
CA ARG A 112 7.85 5.45 15.44
C ARG A 112 6.94 4.39 14.83
N ARG A 113 5.94 3.91 15.57
CA ARG A 113 4.92 2.98 15.04
C ARG A 113 4.19 3.55 13.83
N SER A 114 3.83 4.84 13.87
CA SER A 114 3.16 5.53 12.77
C SER A 114 4.07 5.68 11.55
N ALA A 115 5.37 5.97 11.76
CA ALA A 115 6.35 6.02 10.68
C ALA A 115 6.53 4.64 10.02
N ILE A 116 6.71 3.59 10.81
CA ILE A 116 6.80 2.20 10.32
C ILE A 116 5.57 1.86 9.48
N LYS A 117 4.37 2.07 10.03
CA LYS A 117 3.11 1.80 9.33
C LYS A 117 3.02 2.57 8.01
N PHE A 118 3.37 3.85 8.01
CA PHE A 118 3.41 4.66 6.80
C PHE A 118 4.35 4.06 5.75
N HIS A 119 5.55 3.62 6.14
CA HIS A 119 6.50 3.01 5.20
C HIS A 119 6.04 1.66 4.69
N LEU A 120 5.47 0.81 5.54
CA LEU A 120 4.91 -0.48 5.12
C LEU A 120 3.75 -0.30 4.14
N ASP A 121 2.86 0.68 4.39
CA ASP A 121 1.78 1.04 3.46
C ASP A 121 2.33 1.52 2.10
N LYS A 122 3.43 2.27 2.11
CA LYS A 122 4.11 2.69 0.87
C LYS A 122 4.72 1.51 0.13
N ILE A 123 5.37 0.58 0.82
CA ILE A 123 5.90 -0.65 0.21
C ILE A 123 4.74 -1.45 -0.40
N CYS A 124 3.65 -1.68 0.35
CA CYS A 124 2.44 -2.32 -0.15
C CYS A 124 1.86 -1.62 -1.39
N HIS A 125 1.88 -0.29 -1.41
CA HIS A 125 1.41 0.48 -2.57
C HIS A 125 2.33 0.32 -3.79
N LEU A 126 3.64 0.39 -3.60
CA LEU A 126 4.64 0.25 -4.66
C LEU A 126 4.67 -1.16 -5.26
N LEU A 127 4.33 -2.17 -4.46
CA LEU A 127 4.20 -3.54 -4.93
C LEU A 127 2.98 -3.72 -5.84
N LYS A 128 1.93 -2.88 -5.74
CA LYS A 128 0.71 -3.04 -6.55
C LYS A 128 1.02 -2.89 -8.05
N PRO A 129 0.65 -3.87 -8.89
CA PRO A 129 0.83 -3.73 -10.33
C PRO A 129 0.02 -2.53 -10.86
N THR A 130 0.62 -1.80 -11.81
CA THR A 130 -0.05 -0.67 -12.46
C THR A 130 -1.28 -1.12 -13.24
N THR A 131 -2.20 -0.20 -13.57
CA THR A 131 -3.38 -0.53 -14.41
C THR A 131 -2.98 -1.21 -15.72
N THR A 132 -1.89 -0.75 -16.35
CA THR A 132 -1.37 -1.37 -17.57
C THR A 132 -0.91 -2.80 -17.31
N THR A 133 -0.15 -3.04 -16.25
CA THR A 133 0.29 -4.39 -15.85
C THR A 133 -0.89 -5.28 -15.49
N THR A 134 -1.86 -4.78 -14.73
CA THR A 134 -3.09 -5.52 -14.37
C THR A 134 -3.90 -5.88 -15.61
N VAL A 135 -4.09 -4.95 -16.56
CA VAL A 135 -4.83 -5.21 -17.79
C VAL A 135 -4.08 -6.22 -18.66
N ALA A 136 -2.75 -6.10 -18.79
CA ALA A 136 -1.94 -7.06 -19.53
C ALA A 136 -2.04 -8.47 -18.91
N MET A 137 -1.85 -8.61 -17.59
CA MET A 137 -1.97 -9.89 -16.90
C MET A 137 -3.38 -10.48 -17.00
N LYS A 138 -4.44 -9.68 -16.82
CA LYS A 138 -5.83 -10.15 -16.96
C LYS A 138 -6.19 -10.55 -18.38
N ALA A 139 -5.68 -9.82 -19.37
CA ALA A 139 -5.91 -10.14 -20.78
C ALA A 139 -5.27 -11.49 -21.13
N ILE A 140 -4.06 -11.77 -20.62
CA ILE A 140 -3.38 -13.06 -20.76
C ILE A 140 -4.14 -14.19 -20.05
N HIS A 141 -4.70 -13.94 -18.86
CA HIS A 141 -5.52 -14.94 -18.13
C HIS A 141 -6.88 -15.25 -18.78
N SER A 142 -7.50 -14.28 -19.47
CA SER A 142 -8.84 -14.39 -20.08
C SER A 142 -8.91 -15.26 -21.35
N GLN A 143 -7.83 -15.96 -21.72
CA GLN A 143 -7.80 -16.93 -22.82
C GLN A 143 -8.14 -18.37 -22.42
N MET A 144 -8.40 -18.63 -21.12
CA MET A 144 -8.89 -19.94 -20.69
C MET A 144 -10.29 -20.20 -21.27
N PRO A 145 -10.53 -21.34 -21.95
CA PRO A 145 -11.84 -21.95 -21.88
C PRO A 145 -11.99 -22.48 -20.45
N THR A 146 -12.72 -21.76 -19.61
CA THR A 146 -13.08 -22.28 -18.28
C THR A 146 -14.17 -23.32 -18.47
N ASP A 147 -13.80 -24.59 -18.57
CA ASP A 147 -14.63 -25.66 -17.99
C ASP A 147 -14.52 -25.52 -16.47
N SER A 148 -15.33 -24.65 -15.88
CA SER A 148 -15.84 -24.75 -14.50
C SER A 148 -16.53 -23.47 -14.08
N THR A 149 -17.77 -23.68 -13.67
CA THR A 149 -18.73 -22.80 -13.02
C THR A 149 -18.15 -22.00 -11.85
N THR A 150 -17.73 -20.76 -12.05
CA THR A 150 -17.89 -19.70 -11.04
C THR A 150 -18.12 -18.36 -11.74
N THR A 151 -19.40 -18.06 -11.97
CA THR A 151 -19.86 -16.74 -12.36
C THR A 151 -19.60 -15.78 -11.20
N THR A 152 -18.46 -15.09 -11.18
CA THR A 152 -18.32 -13.88 -10.36
C THR A 152 -18.92 -12.72 -11.15
N THR A 153 -20.24 -12.61 -11.05
CA THR A 153 -21.01 -11.44 -11.46
C THR A 153 -20.47 -10.24 -10.69
N ILE A 154 -20.04 -9.20 -11.41
CA ILE A 154 -19.96 -7.86 -10.83
C ILE A 154 -21.41 -7.40 -10.71
N THR A 155 -22.03 -7.65 -9.56
CA THR A 155 -23.33 -7.09 -9.20
C THR A 155 -23.09 -5.76 -8.49
N THR A 156 -23.30 -4.66 -9.20
CA THR A 156 -23.75 -3.42 -8.57
C THR A 156 -25.26 -3.51 -8.43
N GLU A 157 -25.72 -3.35 -7.19
CA GLU A 157 -27.09 -3.42 -6.69
C GLU A 157 -28.09 -2.57 -7.50
N THR A 158 -29.31 -3.10 -7.72
CA THR A 158 -30.59 -2.39 -7.50
C THR A 158 -31.78 -3.36 -7.69
N THR A 159 -32.51 -3.58 -6.59
CA THR A 159 -33.97 -3.75 -6.41
C THR A 159 -34.80 -4.66 -7.35
N GLU A 160 -35.49 -5.58 -6.67
CA GLU A 160 -36.65 -6.42 -7.02
C GLU A 160 -37.76 -5.69 -7.83
N ASP A 161 -38.31 -6.28 -8.90
CA ASP A 161 -39.61 -6.98 -8.86
C ASP A 161 -40.07 -7.57 -10.24
N ASP A 162 -40.68 -8.76 -10.14
CA ASP A 162 -41.74 -9.45 -10.89
C ASP A 162 -41.77 -9.78 -12.42
N SER A 163 -41.89 -11.11 -12.66
CA SER A 163 -42.57 -11.96 -13.66
C SER A 163 -42.95 -11.51 -15.09
N SER A 164 -42.48 -12.28 -16.11
CA SER A 164 -43.25 -13.27 -16.91
C SER A 164 -42.74 -13.49 -18.37
N ASN A 165 -42.90 -14.73 -18.84
CA ASN A 165 -42.39 -15.39 -20.07
C ASN A 165 -42.55 -14.66 -21.43
N LEU A 166 -41.62 -14.95 -22.38
CA LEU A 166 -41.84 -15.68 -23.66
C LEU A 166 -40.55 -15.71 -24.56
N LEU A 167 -40.25 -16.89 -25.13
CA LEU A 167 -39.13 -17.36 -26.00
C LEU A 167 -38.78 -16.49 -27.25
N PRO A 168 -37.60 -16.61 -27.93
CA PRO A 168 -37.04 -17.84 -28.53
C PRO A 168 -35.48 -17.98 -28.54
N PRO A 169 -34.90 -19.04 -29.14
CA PRO A 169 -33.65 -19.64 -28.69
C PRO A 169 -32.39 -19.07 -29.34
N ASN A 170 -31.28 -19.32 -28.66
CA ASN A 170 -29.96 -19.53 -29.25
C ASN A 170 -29.39 -18.39 -30.09
N ASN A 171 -28.91 -17.35 -29.40
CA ASN A 171 -27.68 -16.70 -29.83
C ASN A 171 -26.74 -16.66 -28.63
N LYS A 172 -25.97 -17.75 -28.45
CA LYS A 172 -24.64 -17.63 -27.81
C LYS A 172 -23.78 -16.77 -28.73
N ALA A 173 -24.07 -15.47 -28.79
CA ALA A 173 -23.13 -14.49 -29.28
C ALA A 173 -21.91 -14.66 -28.37
N LYS A 174 -20.90 -15.39 -28.85
CA LYS A 174 -19.61 -15.55 -28.18
C LYS A 174 -19.19 -14.15 -27.76
N THR A 175 -19.28 -13.85 -26.47
CA THR A 175 -18.68 -12.65 -25.91
C THR A 175 -17.21 -12.77 -26.28
N LYS A 176 -16.79 -12.01 -27.30
CA LYS A 176 -15.38 -12.01 -27.70
C LYS A 176 -14.63 -11.60 -26.46
N SER A 177 -13.78 -12.50 -25.95
CA SER A 177 -12.91 -12.21 -24.80
C SER A 177 -12.25 -10.85 -25.05
N LEU A 178 -12.13 -10.02 -24.01
CA LEU A 178 -11.50 -8.69 -24.12
C LEU A 178 -10.15 -8.78 -24.83
N PHE A 179 -9.44 -9.89 -24.62
CA PHE A 179 -8.20 -10.21 -25.32
C PHE A 179 -8.38 -10.39 -26.83
N SER A 180 -9.44 -11.05 -27.30
CA SER A 180 -9.74 -11.20 -28.74
C SER A 180 -10.03 -9.85 -29.40
N LEU A 181 -10.69 -8.93 -28.69
CA LEU A 181 -10.91 -7.57 -29.17
C LEU A 181 -9.60 -6.77 -29.20
N LEU A 182 -8.76 -6.94 -28.17
CA LEU A 182 -7.47 -6.26 -28.07
C LEU A 182 -6.47 -6.79 -29.11
N GLY A 183 -6.41 -8.11 -29.33
CA GLY A 183 -5.56 -8.74 -30.35
C GLY A 183 -5.97 -8.36 -31.77
N ALA A 184 -7.28 -8.21 -32.03
CA ALA A 184 -7.77 -7.68 -33.30
C ALA A 184 -7.43 -6.19 -33.47
N TYR A 185 -7.50 -5.39 -32.41
CA TYR A 185 -7.11 -3.98 -32.43
C TYR A 185 -5.60 -3.77 -32.59
N LEU A 186 -4.80 -4.68 -32.03
CA LEU A 186 -3.34 -4.66 -32.08
C LEU A 186 -2.77 -5.42 -33.29
N GLU A 187 -3.62 -6.01 -34.13
CA GLU A 187 -3.24 -6.79 -35.32
C GLU A 187 -2.20 -7.88 -35.03
N VAL A 188 -2.39 -8.61 -33.92
CA VAL A 188 -1.46 -9.64 -33.44
C VAL A 188 -1.45 -10.84 -34.39
N ASP A 189 -0.27 -11.24 -34.86
CA ASP A 189 -0.09 -12.41 -35.72
C ASP A 189 -0.10 -13.74 -34.93
N SER A 190 -0.14 -14.88 -35.64
CA SER A 190 -0.22 -16.20 -35.01
C SER A 190 1.02 -16.56 -34.17
N THR A 191 2.20 -16.05 -34.52
CA THR A 191 3.45 -16.33 -33.81
C THR A 191 3.53 -15.49 -32.54
N GLN A 192 3.14 -14.22 -32.61
CA GLN A 192 3.01 -13.31 -31.48
C GLN A 192 1.95 -13.81 -30.49
N ASN A 193 0.83 -14.36 -30.98
CA ASN A 193 -0.19 -14.94 -30.12
C ASN A 193 0.31 -16.17 -29.34
N GLN A 194 1.16 -17.00 -29.95
CA GLN A 194 1.82 -18.12 -29.27
C GLN A 194 2.80 -17.62 -28.20
N GLN A 195 3.62 -16.62 -28.50
CA GLN A 195 4.55 -16.02 -27.52
C GLN A 195 3.81 -15.36 -26.33
N LEU A 196 2.67 -14.71 -26.60
CA LEU A 196 1.81 -14.16 -25.54
C LEU A 196 1.23 -15.26 -24.66
N SER A 197 0.88 -16.41 -25.23
CA SER A 197 0.47 -17.60 -24.47
C SER A 197 1.61 -18.13 -23.59
N ASP A 198 2.84 -18.20 -24.09
CA ASP A 198 3.99 -18.69 -23.32
C ASP A 198 4.37 -17.73 -22.19
N SER A 199 4.21 -16.41 -22.40
CA SER A 199 4.40 -15.38 -21.38
C SER A 199 3.43 -15.50 -20.18
N ARG A 200 2.37 -16.30 -20.30
CA ARG A 200 1.38 -16.56 -19.24
C ARG A 200 1.99 -17.19 -18.00
N ASN A 201 2.92 -18.13 -18.18
CA ASN A 201 3.51 -18.83 -17.04
C ASN A 201 4.36 -17.85 -16.20
N ILE A 202 5.06 -16.92 -16.88
CA ILE A 202 5.82 -15.84 -16.25
C ILE A 202 4.88 -14.85 -15.53
N ALA A 203 3.75 -14.49 -16.17
CA ALA A 203 2.76 -13.60 -15.54
C ALA A 203 2.14 -14.23 -14.28
N LYS A 204 1.91 -15.54 -14.28
CA LYS A 204 1.40 -16.27 -13.11
C LYS A 204 2.42 -16.31 -11.97
N GLU A 205 3.68 -16.62 -12.28
CA GLU A 205 4.77 -16.61 -11.30
C GLU A 205 4.97 -15.21 -10.69
N LEU A 206 4.82 -14.15 -11.50
CA LEU A 206 4.88 -12.78 -11.02
C LEU A 206 3.71 -12.43 -10.08
N ASP A 207 2.50 -12.89 -10.37
CA ASP A 207 1.33 -12.70 -9.50
C ASP A 207 1.48 -13.46 -8.17
N GLU A 208 1.97 -14.70 -8.22
CA GLU A 208 2.29 -15.50 -7.02
C GLU A 208 3.38 -14.84 -6.17
N THR A 209 4.44 -14.32 -6.81
CA THR A 209 5.52 -13.58 -6.13
C THR A 209 4.98 -12.31 -5.48
N TYR A 210 4.16 -11.53 -6.20
CA TYR A 210 3.52 -10.32 -5.67
C TYR A 210 2.65 -10.62 -4.45
N VAL A 211 1.79 -11.64 -4.53
CA VAL A 211 0.95 -12.08 -3.40
C VAL A 211 1.81 -12.50 -2.21
N SER A 212 2.90 -13.22 -2.46
CA SER A 212 3.86 -13.60 -1.43
C SER A 212 4.52 -12.39 -0.76
N SER A 213 4.97 -11.39 -1.55
CA SER A 213 5.56 -10.16 -1.02
C SER A 213 4.58 -9.37 -0.15
N ILE A 214 3.32 -9.21 -0.60
CA ILE A 214 2.29 -8.55 0.21
C ILE A 214 2.02 -9.30 1.51
N ARG A 215 1.99 -10.63 1.47
CA ARG A 215 1.84 -11.47 2.66
C ARG A 215 2.98 -11.25 3.65
N LEU A 216 4.23 -11.22 3.18
CA LEU A 216 5.40 -10.98 4.03
C LEU A 216 5.35 -9.60 4.70
N VAL A 217 4.98 -8.55 3.95
CA VAL A 217 4.85 -7.19 4.50
C VAL A 217 3.74 -7.14 5.56
N THR A 218 2.62 -7.82 5.32
CA THR A 218 1.51 -7.91 6.28
C THR A 218 1.91 -8.65 7.55
N GLU A 219 2.68 -9.73 7.43
CA GLU A 219 3.18 -10.49 8.57
C GLU A 219 4.20 -9.69 9.38
N LEU A 220 5.11 -8.97 8.71
CA LEU A 220 6.04 -8.05 9.36
C LEU A 220 5.28 -6.96 10.13
N GLN A 221 4.23 -6.37 9.54
CA GLN A 221 3.40 -5.39 10.22
C GLN A 221 2.81 -5.95 11.51
N LYS A 222 2.21 -7.14 11.48
CA LYS A 222 1.60 -7.76 12.66
C LYS A 222 2.63 -8.03 13.76
N ARG A 223 3.82 -8.48 13.39
CA ARG A 223 4.91 -8.72 14.36
C ARG A 223 5.35 -7.43 15.02
N LEU A 224 5.59 -6.38 14.24
CA LEU A 224 5.98 -5.07 14.79
C LEU A 224 4.89 -4.45 15.67
N GLU A 225 3.61 -4.62 15.32
CA GLU A 225 2.49 -4.17 16.16
C GLU A 225 2.43 -4.93 17.49
N LYS A 226 2.63 -6.25 17.47
CA LYS A 226 2.69 -7.07 18.67
C LYS A 226 3.89 -6.71 19.54
N ASP A 227 5.09 -6.69 18.96
CA ASP A 227 6.34 -6.39 19.67
C ASP A 227 6.27 -5.00 20.33
N GLY A 228 5.69 -4.01 19.63
CA GLY A 228 5.45 -2.68 20.19
C GLY A 228 4.47 -2.66 21.36
N ALA A 229 3.42 -3.48 21.33
CA ALA A 229 2.46 -3.61 22.44
C ALA A 229 3.08 -4.33 23.65
N ASP A 230 3.84 -5.40 23.39
CA ASP A 230 4.55 -6.16 24.42
C ASP A 230 5.58 -5.26 25.12
N LEU A 231 6.34 -4.44 24.37
CA LEU A 231 7.29 -3.48 24.93
C LEU A 231 6.62 -2.37 25.75
N ASP A 232 5.52 -1.81 25.28
CA ASP A 232 4.77 -0.78 26.03
C ASP A 232 4.22 -1.35 27.35
N GLN A 233 3.71 -2.59 27.32
CA GLN A 233 3.28 -3.28 28.54
C GLN A 233 4.46 -3.49 29.50
N GLN A 234 5.59 -4.00 29.02
CA GLN A 234 6.78 -4.20 29.87
C GLN A 234 7.29 -2.89 30.46
N PHE A 235 7.26 -1.80 29.68
CA PHE A 235 7.59 -0.47 30.19
C PHE A 235 6.64 -0.05 31.30
N MET A 236 5.32 -0.23 31.15
CA MET A 236 4.33 0.06 32.19
C MET A 236 4.56 -0.78 33.46
N GLU A 237 4.90 -2.05 33.33
CA GLU A 237 5.21 -2.94 34.48
C GLU A 237 6.43 -2.43 35.27
N VAL A 238 7.51 -2.06 34.58
CA VAL A 238 8.70 -1.46 35.21
C VAL A 238 8.38 -0.09 35.80
N ALA A 239 7.61 0.71 35.09
CA ALA A 239 7.21 2.04 35.52
C ALA A 239 6.29 2.00 36.76
N HIS A 240 5.55 0.93 36.99
CA HIS A 240 4.76 0.76 38.22
C HIS A 240 5.60 0.39 39.45
N ILE A 241 6.82 -0.13 39.25
CA ILE A 241 7.76 -0.45 40.34
C ILE A 241 8.48 0.82 40.81
N LEU A 242 8.72 1.75 39.90
CA LEU A 242 9.41 3.02 40.16
C LEU A 242 8.39 4.15 40.36
N ASN A 243 8.71 5.16 41.17
CA ASN A 243 7.94 6.41 41.09
C ASN A 243 8.37 7.24 39.86
N PRO A 244 7.50 8.12 39.32
CA PRO A 244 7.84 8.94 38.17
C PRO A 244 9.15 9.73 38.32
N SER A 245 9.46 10.26 39.50
CA SER A 245 10.76 10.91 39.78
C SER A 245 11.97 9.98 39.60
N GLN A 246 11.89 8.72 40.00
CA GLN A 246 12.93 7.71 39.79
C GLN A 246 13.06 7.34 38.32
N LEU A 247 11.92 7.16 37.64
CA LEU A 247 11.89 6.85 36.22
C LEU A 247 12.47 8.02 35.38
N ALA A 248 12.18 9.27 35.73
CA ALA A 248 12.77 10.45 35.10
C ALA A 248 14.30 10.45 35.24
N LYS A 249 14.83 10.15 36.44
CA LYS A 249 16.28 10.03 36.65
C LYS A 249 16.89 8.94 35.78
N PHE A 250 16.21 7.81 35.62
CA PHE A 250 16.66 6.73 34.74
C PHE A 250 16.67 7.16 33.27
N VAL A 251 15.61 7.81 32.79
CA VAL A 251 15.54 8.35 31.41
C VAL A 251 16.68 9.32 31.15
N ILE A 252 16.89 10.31 32.04
CA ILE A 252 17.98 11.28 31.93
C ILE A 252 19.34 10.57 31.91
N TRP A 253 19.53 9.56 32.77
CA TRP A 253 20.77 8.79 32.79
C TRP A 253 21.01 8.06 31.46
N CYS A 254 20.00 7.40 30.89
CA CYS A 254 20.11 6.73 29.60
C CYS A 254 20.47 7.72 28.48
N THR A 255 19.83 8.89 28.44
CA THR A 255 20.11 9.92 27.43
C THR A 255 21.53 10.49 27.55
N ASN A 256 22.00 10.74 28.78
CA ASN A 256 23.34 11.31 29.01
C ASN A 256 24.48 10.30 28.90
N ASN A 257 24.19 8.99 28.89
CA ASN A 257 25.19 7.92 28.92
C ASN A 257 25.06 6.95 27.73
N THR A 258 24.87 7.48 26.52
CA THR A 258 24.71 6.68 25.28
C THR A 258 25.83 5.67 25.05
N ALA A 259 27.09 6.05 25.30
CA ALA A 259 28.24 5.14 25.17
C ALA A 259 28.15 3.94 26.12
N ALA A 260 27.66 4.14 27.35
CA ALA A 260 27.44 3.07 28.31
C ALA A 260 26.28 2.16 27.86
N MET A 261 25.22 2.74 27.26
CA MET A 261 24.12 1.97 26.69
C MET A 261 24.56 1.09 25.52
N HIS A 262 25.42 1.59 24.61
CA HIS A 262 25.99 0.79 23.54
C HIS A 262 26.82 -0.39 24.07
N MET A 263 27.62 -0.16 25.11
CA MET A 263 28.40 -1.21 25.76
C MET A 263 27.51 -2.25 26.46
N LEU A 264 26.49 -1.81 27.20
CA LEU A 264 25.53 -2.70 27.85
C LEU A 264 24.77 -3.55 26.84
N ASN A 265 24.33 -2.95 25.73
CA ASN A 265 23.69 -3.69 24.64
C ASN A 265 24.61 -4.76 24.06
N ALA A 266 25.90 -4.45 23.86
CA ALA A 266 26.87 -5.42 23.37
C ALA A 266 27.08 -6.58 24.36
N LEU A 267 27.14 -6.29 25.66
CA LEU A 267 27.27 -7.29 26.71
C LEU A 267 26.03 -8.18 26.81
N TRP A 268 24.83 -7.59 26.83
CA TRP A 268 23.57 -8.34 26.87
C TRP A 268 23.37 -9.21 25.63
N THR A 269 23.69 -8.69 24.45
CA THR A 269 23.62 -9.48 23.20
C THR A 269 24.53 -10.71 23.29
N LYS A 270 25.74 -10.56 23.85
CA LYS A 270 26.67 -11.67 24.04
C LYS A 270 26.16 -12.70 25.05
N THR A 271 25.59 -12.26 26.17
CA THR A 271 25.03 -13.16 27.20
C THR A 271 23.84 -13.95 26.64
N MET A 272 22.93 -13.29 25.93
CA MET A 272 21.77 -13.96 25.33
C MET A 272 22.16 -14.95 24.22
N ALA A 273 23.27 -14.69 23.50
CA ALA A 273 23.81 -15.64 22.53
C ALA A 273 24.44 -16.87 23.20
N ASP A 274 25.17 -16.69 24.31
CA ASP A 274 25.82 -17.79 25.05
C ASP A 274 24.79 -18.71 25.75
N ASP A 275 23.65 -18.16 26.17
CA ASP A 275 22.55 -18.95 26.73
C ASP A 275 21.77 -19.74 25.65
N GLY A 276 21.80 -19.28 24.39
CA GLY A 276 21.21 -19.98 23.25
C GLY A 276 22.01 -21.22 22.81
N GLU A 277 23.34 -21.17 22.89
CA GLU A 277 24.21 -22.31 22.51
C GLU A 277 24.22 -23.44 23.56
N LYS A 278 23.94 -23.14 24.83
CA LYS A 278 23.85 -24.16 25.89
C LYS A 278 22.55 -24.97 25.88
N GLY A 279 21.55 -24.58 25.09
CA GLY A 279 20.24 -25.24 25.01
C GLY A 279 20.16 -26.48 24.11
N GLU A 280 21.15 -26.71 23.22
CA GLU A 280 21.03 -27.73 22.16
C GLU A 280 21.89 -29.00 22.39
N SER A 281 22.66 -29.08 23.49
CA SER A 281 23.64 -30.17 23.71
C SER A 281 23.21 -31.30 24.67
N THR A 282 21.96 -31.36 25.14
CA THR A 282 21.57 -32.32 26.20
C THR A 282 20.45 -33.30 25.82
N THR A 283 20.39 -33.77 24.57
CA THR A 283 19.54 -34.92 24.21
C THR A 283 20.18 -35.87 23.19
N THR A 284 21.38 -36.39 23.43
CA THR A 284 21.84 -37.66 22.82
C THR A 284 22.98 -38.23 23.66
N SER A 285 22.66 -39.02 24.69
CA SER A 285 23.53 -40.10 25.18
C SER A 285 22.88 -40.81 26.38
N MET A 286 21.92 -41.70 26.12
CA MET A 286 21.66 -42.87 26.99
C MET A 286 20.91 -43.92 26.16
N SER A 287 21.64 -44.83 25.52
CA SER A 287 21.16 -46.16 25.10
C SER A 287 22.32 -46.97 24.53
N LYS A 288 23.03 -47.69 25.41
CA LYS A 288 23.66 -49.00 25.17
C LYS A 288 24.25 -49.52 26.48
N GLU A 289 24.18 -50.83 26.66
CA GLU A 289 24.43 -51.67 27.86
C GLU A 289 23.15 -51.76 28.73
N GLU A 290 22.44 -52.88 28.82
CA GLU A 290 22.71 -54.32 28.58
C GLU A 290 21.58 -55.01 27.79
#